data_AF-A0A679JP78-F1
#
_entry.id   AF-A0A679JP78-F1
#
_cell.length_a   1.000
_cell.length_b   1.000
_cell.length_c   1.000
_cell.angle_alpha   90.00
_cell.angle_beta   90.00
_cell.angle_gamma   90.00
#
_symmetry.space_group_name_H-M   'P 1'
#
loop_
_entity.id
_entity.type
_entity.pdbx_description
1 polymer ?
#
loop_
_entity_poly.entity_id
_entity_poly.type
_entity_poly.pdbx_seq_one_letter_code
_entity_poly.pdbx_strand_id
1 'polypeptide(L)'
;MTKSNSARISLLTIAFAAVAATSASAIECNEDFQIVAGHPISTPYCRDNNLAAVARKYGYKVSDSTIRNNPSRKAEICRFIGNDIRVQTACEEVLPGARDTR
;
A
#
# COMPACT_ATOMS: atom_id res chain seq x y z
N MET A 1 -30.19 -67.96 23.90
CA MET A 1 -29.21 -67.01 24.48
C MET A 1 -28.48 -66.33 23.34
N THR A 2 -28.84 -65.07 23.08
CA THR A 2 -28.36 -64.21 21.99
C THR A 2 -27.03 -63.58 22.35
N LYS A 3 -25.97 -63.77 21.54
CA LYS A 3 -24.68 -63.09 21.69
C LYS A 3 -24.53 -62.09 20.55
N SER A 4 -24.97 -60.85 20.79
CA SER A 4 -24.81 -59.73 19.87
C SER A 4 -23.43 -59.11 20.08
N ASN A 5 -22.51 -59.33 19.15
CA ASN A 5 -21.20 -58.68 19.16
C ASN A 5 -21.32 -57.28 18.55
N SER A 6 -21.41 -56.28 19.41
CA SER A 6 -21.44 -54.86 19.04
C SER A 6 -20.07 -54.43 18.50
N ALA A 7 -19.91 -54.43 17.18
CA ALA A 7 -18.77 -53.80 16.53
C ALA A 7 -18.86 -52.27 16.75
N ARG A 8 -18.04 -51.73 17.65
CA ARG A 8 -17.88 -50.29 17.83
C ARG A 8 -16.95 -49.76 16.74
N ILE A 9 -17.53 -49.31 15.64
CA ILE A 9 -16.82 -48.54 14.63
C ILE A 9 -16.71 -47.10 15.17
N SER A 10 -15.58 -46.78 15.79
CA SER A 10 -15.25 -45.41 16.18
C SER A 10 -14.91 -44.63 14.90
N LEU A 11 -15.85 -43.80 14.45
CA LEU A 11 -15.64 -42.81 13.39
C LEU A 11 -14.69 -41.71 13.92
N LEU A 12 -13.43 -41.74 13.49
CA LEU A 12 -12.48 -40.64 13.67
C LEU A 12 -12.77 -39.56 12.64
N THR A 13 -13.56 -38.54 13.02
CA THR A 13 -13.77 -37.33 12.22
C THR A 13 -12.52 -36.46 12.30
N ILE A 14 -11.70 -36.48 11.24
CA ILE A 14 -10.59 -35.54 11.04
C ILE A 14 -11.22 -34.20 10.61
N ALA A 15 -11.27 -33.25 11.54
CA ALA A 15 -11.64 -31.87 11.23
C ALA A 15 -10.48 -31.20 10.48
N PHE A 16 -10.59 -31.09 9.16
CA PHE A 16 -9.75 -30.22 8.36
C PHE A 16 -10.10 -28.75 8.70
N ALA A 17 -9.27 -28.10 9.51
CA ALA A 17 -9.36 -26.66 9.70
C ALA A 17 -8.91 -25.97 8.40
N ALA A 18 -9.87 -25.57 7.57
CA ALA A 18 -9.62 -24.70 6.44
C ALA A 18 -9.22 -23.31 6.98
N VAL A 19 -7.92 -23.02 7.01
CA VAL A 19 -7.42 -21.66 7.19
C VAL A 19 -7.90 -20.86 5.97
N ALA A 20 -8.90 -20.02 6.18
CA ALA A 20 -9.30 -19.03 5.19
C ALA A 20 -8.13 -18.06 4.98
N ALA A 21 -7.39 -18.24 3.89
CA ALA A 21 -6.42 -17.25 3.45
C ALA A 21 -7.21 -16.00 3.02
N THR A 22 -7.20 -14.96 3.85
CA THR A 22 -7.69 -13.64 3.42
C THR A 22 -6.74 -13.17 2.32
N SER A 23 -7.28 -13.00 1.10
CA SER A 23 -6.53 -12.37 0.02
C SER A 23 -6.17 -10.96 0.45
N ALA A 24 -4.88 -10.62 0.48
CA ALA A 24 -4.44 -9.25 0.71
C ALA A 24 -5.10 -8.36 -0.36
N SER A 25 -6.05 -7.52 0.06
CA SER A 25 -6.69 -6.57 -0.83
C SER A 25 -5.61 -5.69 -1.45
N ALA A 26 -5.72 -5.39 -2.75
CA ALA A 26 -4.82 -4.44 -3.40
C ALA A 26 -4.85 -3.11 -2.61
N ILE A 27 -3.68 -2.48 -2.44
CA ILE A 27 -3.58 -1.17 -1.80
C ILE A 27 -4.28 -0.16 -2.71
N GLU A 28 -5.39 0.41 -2.24
CA GLU A 28 -6.10 1.49 -2.91
C GLU A 28 -5.71 2.83 -2.29
N CYS A 29 -5.34 3.79 -3.14
CA CYS A 29 -4.93 5.12 -2.73
C CYS A 29 -5.98 6.14 -3.14
N ASN A 30 -6.38 6.97 -2.18
CA ASN A 30 -7.07 8.23 -2.43
C ASN A 30 -6.06 9.35 -2.16
N GLU A 31 -5.52 9.93 -3.24
CA GLU A 31 -4.40 10.86 -3.18
C GLU A 31 -3.25 10.28 -2.33
N ASP A 32 -2.86 10.96 -1.27
CA ASP A 32 -1.77 10.56 -0.37
C ASP A 32 -2.16 9.48 0.64
N PHE A 33 -3.45 9.12 0.71
CA PHE A 33 -4.01 8.34 1.81
C PHE A 33 -4.49 6.95 1.39
N GLN A 34 -4.29 5.98 2.28
CA GLN A 34 -4.93 4.67 2.25
C GLN A 34 -5.90 4.58 3.42
N ILE A 35 -7.07 3.97 3.23
CA ILE A 35 -7.97 3.65 4.34
C ILE A 35 -7.50 2.34 5.00
N VAL A 36 -7.05 2.41 6.24
CA VAL A 36 -6.63 1.26 7.05
C VAL A 36 -7.48 1.23 8.31
N ALA A 37 -8.20 0.13 8.51
CA ALA A 37 -9.14 -0.03 9.62
C ALA A 37 -10.15 1.14 9.76
N GLY A 38 -10.61 1.69 8.64
CA GLY A 38 -11.58 2.81 8.62
C GLY A 38 -10.97 4.20 8.80
N HIS A 39 -9.64 4.31 8.97
CA HIS A 39 -8.95 5.59 9.14
C HIS A 39 -8.07 5.91 7.92
N PRO A 40 -8.04 7.17 7.46
CA PRO A 40 -7.10 7.59 6.42
C PRO A 40 -5.70 7.67 7.00
N ILE A 41 -4.76 6.94 6.40
CA ILE A 41 -3.34 6.95 6.75
C ILE A 41 -2.56 7.43 5.54
N SER A 42 -1.79 8.51 5.71
CA SER A 42 -0.87 8.94 4.65
C SER A 42 0.32 7.98 4.60
N THR A 43 0.49 7.28 3.48
CA THR A 43 1.56 6.30 3.30
C THR A 43 2.56 6.76 2.23
N PRO A 44 3.86 6.43 2.36
CA PRO A 44 4.83 6.72 1.29
C PRO A 44 4.38 6.14 -0.06
N TYR A 45 3.75 4.97 -0.04
CA TYR A 45 3.22 4.32 -1.23
C TYR A 45 2.20 5.20 -1.97
N CYS A 46 1.19 5.71 -1.25
CA CYS A 46 0.14 6.53 -1.87
C CYS A 46 0.64 7.93 -2.23
N ARG A 47 1.51 8.53 -1.42
CA ARG A 47 2.19 9.79 -1.75
C ARG A 47 2.96 9.72 -3.08
N ASP A 48 3.70 8.65 -3.30
CA ASP A 48 4.43 8.45 -4.56
C ASP A 48 3.48 8.26 -5.76
N ASN A 49 2.37 7.54 -5.58
CA ASN A 49 1.36 7.37 -6.62
C ASN A 49 0.72 8.71 -6.98
N ASN A 50 0.38 9.53 -5.98
CA ASN A 50 -0.19 10.85 -6.18
C ASN A 50 0.81 11.80 -6.87
N LEU A 51 2.07 11.82 -6.42
CA LEU A 51 3.13 12.59 -7.10
C LEU A 51 3.27 12.16 -8.57
N ALA A 52 3.27 10.87 -8.87
CA ALA A 52 3.32 10.39 -10.24
C ALA A 52 2.07 10.82 -11.04
N ALA A 53 0.88 10.75 -10.45
CA ALA A 53 -0.37 11.17 -11.07
C ALA A 53 -0.38 12.67 -11.40
N VAL A 54 0.03 13.52 -10.46
CA VAL A 54 0.15 14.97 -10.65
C VAL A 54 1.24 15.28 -11.67
N ALA A 55 2.42 14.67 -11.58
CA ALA A 55 3.50 14.86 -12.55
C ALA A 55 3.06 14.54 -13.98
N ARG A 56 2.24 13.49 -14.19
CA ARG A 56 1.64 13.20 -15.50
C ARG A 56 0.75 14.34 -16.01
N LYS A 57 0.03 15.06 -15.14
CA LYS A 57 -0.75 16.26 -15.51
C LYS A 57 0.14 17.43 -15.94
N TYR A 58 1.36 17.50 -15.41
CA TYR A 58 2.40 18.45 -15.83
C TYR A 58 3.18 17.98 -17.08
N GLY A 59 2.82 16.85 -17.68
CA GLY A 59 3.42 16.34 -18.92
C GLY A 59 4.59 15.37 -18.72
N TYR A 60 4.93 15.00 -17.49
CA TYR A 60 5.96 13.99 -17.24
C TYR A 60 5.47 12.59 -17.63
N LYS A 61 6.31 11.86 -18.37
CA LYS A 61 6.08 10.43 -18.65
C LYS A 61 6.75 9.60 -17.55
N VAL A 62 6.05 9.38 -16.44
CA VAL A 62 6.54 8.62 -15.29
C VAL A 62 5.49 7.66 -14.74
N SER A 63 5.94 6.47 -14.33
CA SER A 63 5.13 5.53 -13.58
C SER A 63 5.29 5.76 -12.08
N ASP A 64 4.34 5.21 -11.33
CA ASP A 64 4.34 5.25 -9.88
C ASP A 64 5.58 4.52 -9.31
N SER A 65 5.98 3.40 -9.94
CA SER A 65 7.19 2.68 -9.59
C SER A 65 8.47 3.46 -9.88
N THR A 66 8.50 4.30 -10.92
CA THR A 66 9.64 5.17 -11.20
C THR A 66 9.85 6.18 -10.08
N ILE A 67 8.78 6.81 -9.59
CA ILE A 67 8.89 7.76 -8.46
C ILE A 67 9.38 7.06 -7.20
N ARG A 68 8.80 5.91 -6.87
CA ARG A 68 9.12 5.15 -5.65
C ARG A 68 10.55 4.63 -5.61
N ASN A 69 11.02 4.10 -6.73
CA ASN A 69 12.28 3.36 -6.79
C ASN A 69 13.47 4.24 -7.23
N ASN A 70 13.23 5.50 -7.59
CA ASN A 70 14.28 6.41 -8.04
C ASN A 70 14.18 7.77 -7.32
N PRO A 71 14.80 7.89 -6.14
CA PRO A 71 14.81 9.13 -5.35
C PRO A 71 15.33 10.34 -6.13
N SER A 72 16.33 10.15 -7.00
CA SER A 72 16.88 11.21 -7.84
C SER A 72 15.85 11.74 -8.83
N ARG A 73 15.05 10.84 -9.44
CA ARG A 73 13.96 11.23 -10.34
C ARG A 73 12.82 11.90 -9.59
N LYS A 74 12.50 11.43 -8.38
CA LYS A 74 11.54 12.08 -7.47
C LYS A 74 11.98 13.50 -7.14
N ALA A 75 13.23 13.70 -6.73
CA ALA A 75 13.81 15.01 -6.43
C ALA A 75 13.84 15.94 -7.66
N GLU A 76 14.16 15.42 -8.85
CA GLU A 76 14.11 16.18 -10.09
C GLU A 76 12.71 16.74 -10.35
N ILE A 77 11.68 15.89 -10.29
CA ILE A 77 10.30 16.31 -10.52
C ILE A 77 9.86 17.30 -9.44
N CYS A 78 10.16 17.03 -8.18
CA CYS A 78 9.83 17.90 -7.06
C CYS A 78 10.47 19.29 -7.16
N ARG A 79 11.65 19.43 -7.78
CA ARG A 79 12.24 20.76 -8.05
C ARG A 79 11.39 21.62 -9.00
N PHE A 80 10.58 21.01 -9.86
CA PHE A 80 9.72 21.73 -10.81
C PHE A 80 8.29 21.90 -10.29
N ILE A 81 7.72 20.88 -9.65
CA ILE A 81 6.30 20.89 -9.25
C ILE A 81 6.08 20.89 -7.73
N GLY A 82 7.12 20.97 -6.91
CA GLY A 82 7.03 20.85 -5.44
C GLY A 82 6.23 21.95 -4.76
N ASN A 83 5.92 23.05 -5.46
CA ASN A 83 5.02 24.10 -4.97
C ASN A 83 3.53 23.77 -5.17
N ASP A 84 3.19 22.70 -5.89
CA ASP A 84 1.81 22.21 -5.97
C ASP A 84 1.45 21.53 -4.65
N ILE A 85 0.43 22.05 -3.98
CA ILE A 85 -0.01 21.57 -2.65
C ILE A 85 -0.33 20.08 -2.63
N ARG A 86 -0.75 19.50 -3.77
CA ARG A 86 -1.08 18.07 -3.87
C ARG A 86 0.14 17.17 -3.75
N VAL A 87 1.35 17.67 -3.99
CA VAL A 87 2.59 16.87 -3.94
C VAL A 87 3.52 17.30 -2.83
N GLN A 88 3.12 18.29 -2.03
CA GLN A 88 3.97 18.89 -1.02
C GLN A 88 4.56 17.84 -0.06
N THR A 89 3.72 16.96 0.48
CA THR A 89 4.18 15.94 1.42
C THR A 89 5.15 14.94 0.78
N ALA A 90 4.95 14.56 -0.48
CA ALA A 90 5.88 13.70 -1.20
C ALA A 90 7.22 14.42 -1.50
N CYS A 91 7.18 15.71 -1.76
CA CYS A 91 8.36 16.49 -2.14
C CYS A 91 9.20 16.97 -0.96
N GLU A 92 8.60 17.20 0.20
CA GLU A 92 9.31 17.48 1.47
C GLU A 92 10.23 16.34 1.90
N GLU A 93 10.01 15.12 1.41
CA GLU A 93 10.88 13.97 1.70
C GLU A 93 12.23 14.02 0.96
N VAL A 94 12.34 14.79 -0.12
CA VAL A 94 13.51 14.79 -1.02
C VAL A 94 14.08 16.18 -1.28
N LEU A 95 13.31 17.23 -1.04
CA LEU A 95 13.78 18.61 -1.15
C LEU A 95 14.33 19.08 0.20
N PRO A 96 15.45 19.82 0.23
CA PRO A 96 15.92 20.45 1.45
C PRO A 96 14.84 21.44 1.92
N GLY A 97 14.37 21.23 3.14
CA GLY A 97 13.38 22.09 3.76
C GLY A 97 14.02 23.36 4.30
N ALA A 98 13.18 24.35 4.67
CA ALA A 98 13.66 25.54 5.40
C ALA A 98 14.35 25.20 6.74
N ARG A 99 14.16 23.97 7.23
CA ARG A 99 14.81 23.43 8.44
C ARG A 99 16.25 22.99 8.21
N ASP A 100 16.63 22.68 6.98
CA ASP A 100 17.95 22.12 6.64
C ASP A 100 18.97 23.22 6.29
N THR A 101 18.50 24.44 6.06
CA THR A 101 19.31 25.63 5.77
C THR A 101 19.69 26.45 7.00
N ARG A 102 19.44 25.94 8.22
CA ARG A 102 19.76 26.60 9.50
C ARG A 102 20.94 25.91 10.17
#